data_AF-A0A5C6MAJ3-F1
#
_entry.id   AF-A0A5C6MAJ3-F1
#
_cell.length_a   1.000
_cell.length_b   1.000
_cell.length_c   1.000
_cell.angle_alpha   90.00
_cell.angle_beta   90.00
_cell.angle_gamma   90.00
#
_symmetry.space_group_name_H-M   'P 1'
#
loop_
_entity.id
_entity.type
_entity.pdbx_description
1 polymer ?
#
loop_
_entity_poly.entity_id
_entity_poly.type
_entity_poly.pdbx_seq_one_letter_code
_entity_poly.pdbx_strand_id
1 'polypeptide(L)'
;MMEENGNVVPQEVKGWNWGAFMYNWIWGIANKTYLPLLVLIPIFNIVWIFIIGFKGNEWAWQKGDYKDVETFKAVQKTWNIAGIVSFILSIAGILLYFFFIAAIIAGLANSSYSY
;
A
#
# COMPACT_ATOMS: atom_id res chain seq x y z
N MET A 1 -2.07 -26.79 0.15
CA MET A 1 -1.38 -25.78 -0.67
C MET A 1 -2.24 -25.57 -1.89
N MET A 2 -2.87 -24.39 -2.03
CA MET A 2 -3.77 -24.12 -3.16
C MET A 2 -2.90 -23.95 -4.41
N GLU A 3 -3.08 -24.81 -5.40
CA GLU A 3 -2.45 -24.69 -6.72
C GLU A 3 -3.01 -23.45 -7.41
N GLU A 4 -2.26 -22.34 -7.39
CA GLU A 4 -2.57 -21.15 -8.18
C GLU A 4 -2.07 -21.40 -9.60
N ASN A 5 -3.02 -21.72 -10.48
CA ASN A 5 -2.93 -21.90 -11.94
C ASN A 5 -1.58 -21.50 -12.56
N GLY A 6 -0.99 -22.45 -13.30
CA GLY A 6 0.30 -22.36 -14.01
C GLY A 6 0.39 -21.36 -15.17
N ASN A 7 -0.16 -20.15 -15.00
CA ASN A 7 0.16 -19.03 -15.85
C ASN A 7 1.57 -18.54 -15.49
N VAL A 8 2.49 -18.68 -16.43
CA VAL A 8 3.82 -18.06 -16.34
C VAL A 8 3.62 -16.57 -16.09
N VAL A 9 4.10 -16.08 -14.94
CA VAL A 9 4.07 -14.65 -14.62
C VAL A 9 5.21 -13.98 -15.40
N PRO A 10 4.91 -13.10 -16.37
CA PRO A 10 5.93 -12.37 -17.12
C PRO A 10 6.79 -11.54 -16.16
N GLN A 11 8.08 -11.37 -16.47
CA GLN A 11 8.97 -10.62 -15.59
C GLN A 11 8.55 -9.14 -15.49
N GLU A 12 7.91 -8.61 -16.53
CA GLU A 12 7.41 -7.24 -16.63
C GLU A 12 6.21 -6.94 -15.73
N VAL A 13 5.52 -7.99 -15.25
CA VAL A 13 4.43 -7.92 -14.28
C VAL A 13 4.97 -7.79 -12.86
N LYS A 14 6.13 -8.40 -12.59
CA LYS A 14 6.73 -8.41 -11.25
C LYS A 14 7.25 -7.03 -10.90
N GLY A 15 7.22 -6.72 -9.61
CA GLY A 15 7.75 -5.48 -9.07
C GLY A 15 6.82 -4.84 -8.05
N TRP A 16 7.34 -3.81 -7.40
CA TRP A 16 6.64 -3.11 -6.33
C TRP A 16 5.36 -2.43 -6.83
N ASN A 17 4.28 -2.55 -6.05
CA ASN A 17 3.03 -1.85 -6.27
C ASN A 17 2.67 -0.97 -5.06
N TRP A 18 2.76 0.35 -5.24
CA TRP A 18 2.42 1.34 -4.23
C TRP A 18 0.94 1.32 -3.85
N GLY A 19 0.06 1.03 -4.81
CA GLY A 19 -1.37 0.91 -4.55
C GLY A 19 -1.69 -0.33 -3.70
N ALA A 20 -1.05 -1.46 -3.99
CA ALA A 20 -1.16 -2.67 -3.19
C ALA A 20 -0.60 -2.47 -1.78
N PHE A 21 0.52 -1.77 -1.64
CA PHE A 21 1.09 -1.42 -0.34
C PHE A 21 0.16 -0.51 0.48
N MET A 22 -0.28 0.61 -0.09
CA MET A 22 -1.06 1.63 0.64
C MET A 22 -2.52 1.25 0.88
N TYR A 23 -3.16 0.64 -0.11
CA TYR A 23 -4.59 0.30 -0.06
C TYR A 23 -4.86 -1.20 0.11
N ASN A 24 -3.81 -2.02 0.25
CA ASN A 24 -3.79 -3.41 0.69
C ASN A 24 -5.10 -4.20 0.51
N TRP A 25 -6.02 -4.18 1.46
CA TRP A 25 -7.26 -4.96 1.39
C TRP A 25 -8.25 -4.45 0.32
N ILE A 26 -8.39 -3.13 0.16
CA ILE A 26 -9.22 -2.51 -0.90
C ILE A 26 -8.65 -2.85 -2.27
N TRP A 27 -7.33 -2.70 -2.42
CA TRP A 27 -6.63 -3.05 -3.65
C TRP A 27 -6.80 -4.55 -3.96
N GLY A 28 -6.69 -5.42 -2.96
CA GLY A 28 -6.87 -6.87 -3.10
C GLY A 28 -8.26 -7.24 -3.63
N ILE A 29 -9.32 -6.69 -3.03
CA ILE A 29 -10.71 -6.90 -3.47
C ILE A 29 -10.88 -6.45 -4.92
N ALA A 30 -10.41 -5.25 -5.27
CA ALA A 30 -10.54 -4.70 -6.61
C ALA A 30 -9.80 -5.52 -7.68
N ASN A 31 -8.70 -6.19 -7.30
CA ASN A 31 -7.88 -7.02 -8.18
C ASN A 31 -8.17 -8.54 -8.01
N LYS A 32 -9.27 -8.90 -7.34
CA LYS A 32 -9.70 -10.29 -7.12
C LYS A 32 -8.61 -11.20 -6.48
N THR A 33 -7.76 -10.61 -5.65
CA THR A 33 -6.76 -11.34 -4.85
C THR A 33 -7.01 -11.09 -3.37
N TYR A 34 -7.17 -12.17 -2.61
CA TYR A 34 -7.64 -12.10 -1.22
C TYR A 34 -6.56 -12.31 -0.16
N LEU A 35 -5.33 -12.68 -0.55
CA LEU A 35 -4.18 -12.68 0.36
C LEU A 35 -3.93 -11.31 1.03
N PRO A 36 -4.17 -10.16 0.37
CA PRO A 36 -4.10 -8.86 1.03
C PRO A 36 -5.05 -8.67 2.22
N LEU A 37 -6.14 -9.44 2.36
CA LEU A 37 -7.04 -9.35 3.51
C LEU A 37 -6.37 -9.74 4.84
N LEU A 38 -5.23 -10.45 4.80
CA LEU A 38 -4.50 -10.83 6.02
C LEU A 38 -3.89 -9.62 6.76
N VAL A 39 -3.88 -8.41 6.18
CA VAL A 39 -3.55 -7.17 6.91
C VAL A 39 -4.53 -6.85 8.04
N LEU A 40 -5.68 -7.53 8.10
CA LEU A 40 -6.63 -7.39 9.21
C LEU A 40 -6.16 -8.13 10.47
N ILE A 41 -5.11 -8.95 10.39
CA ILE A 41 -4.51 -9.61 11.54
C ILE A 41 -3.51 -8.64 12.20
N PRO A 42 -3.73 -8.21 13.46
CA PRO A 42 -2.84 -7.28 14.14
C PRO A 42 -1.40 -7.81 14.25
N ILE A 43 -0.43 -6.90 14.24
CA ILE A 43 1.04 -7.16 14.30
C ILE A 43 1.57 -7.84 13.03
N PHE A 44 0.93 -8.91 12.55
CA PHE A 44 1.26 -9.57 11.30
C PHE A 44 1.19 -8.62 10.10
N ASN A 45 0.21 -7.71 10.13
CA ASN A 45 0.01 -6.68 9.11
C ASN A 45 1.24 -5.81 8.85
N ILE A 46 2.10 -5.57 9.85
CA ILE A 46 3.30 -4.73 9.72
C ILE A 46 4.26 -5.30 8.67
N VAL A 47 4.45 -6.62 8.65
CA VAL A 47 5.31 -7.28 7.65
C VAL A 47 4.53 -7.57 6.38
N TRP A 48 3.26 -7.95 6.53
CA TRP A 48 2.43 -8.39 5.41
C TRP A 48 2.19 -7.30 4.37
N ILE A 49 2.08 -6.03 4.76
CA ILE A 49 1.95 -4.91 3.80
C ILE A 49 3.11 -4.85 2.80
N PHE A 50 4.33 -5.18 3.21
CA PHE A 50 5.49 -5.20 2.31
C PHE A 50 5.41 -6.38 1.35
N ILE A 51 5.00 -7.55 1.84
CA ILE A 51 4.79 -8.74 1.00
C ILE A 51 3.72 -8.45 -0.06
N ILE A 52 2.64 -7.77 0.31
CA ILE A 52 1.62 -7.31 -0.64
C ILE A 52 2.21 -6.33 -1.65
N GLY A 53 3.02 -5.37 -1.21
CA GLY A 53 3.70 -4.44 -2.10
C GLY A 53 4.60 -5.13 -3.13
N PHE A 54 5.33 -6.18 -2.74
CA PHE A 54 6.23 -6.92 -3.64
C PHE A 54 5.51 -7.94 -4.54
N LYS A 55 4.58 -8.73 -3.98
CA LYS A 55 3.94 -9.87 -4.67
C LYS A 55 2.55 -9.57 -5.22
N GLY A 56 1.95 -8.43 -4.85
CA GLY A 56 0.58 -8.08 -5.22
C GLY A 56 0.34 -8.21 -6.72
N ASN A 57 1.21 -7.62 -7.55
CA ASN A 57 1.06 -7.69 -9.00
C ASN A 57 1.01 -9.13 -9.53
N GLU A 58 1.83 -10.03 -8.99
CA GLU A 58 1.85 -11.43 -9.41
C GLU A 58 0.50 -12.11 -9.08
N TRP A 59 -0.02 -11.88 -7.88
CA TRP A 59 -1.32 -12.42 -7.48
C TRP A 59 -2.46 -11.85 -8.31
N ALA A 60 -2.46 -10.54 -8.59
CA ALA A 60 -3.47 -9.92 -9.44
C ALA A 60 -3.43 -10.43 -10.87
N TRP A 61 -2.22 -10.64 -11.42
CA TRP A 61 -2.04 -11.20 -12.75
C TRP A 61 -2.59 -12.63 -12.85
N GLN A 62 -2.31 -13.47 -11.86
CA GLN A 62 -2.77 -14.86 -11.85
C GLN A 62 -4.29 -15.02 -11.71
N LYS A 63 -4.99 -14.00 -11.17
CA LYS A 63 -6.44 -14.02 -10.93
C LYS A 63 -7.26 -13.18 -11.92
N GLY A 64 -6.61 -12.32 -12.69
CA GLY A 64 -7.30 -11.41 -13.60
C GLY A 64 -7.38 -11.94 -15.03
N ASP A 65 -8.46 -11.57 -15.72
CA ASP A 65 -8.71 -11.90 -17.12
C ASP A 65 -8.07 -10.85 -18.04
N TYR A 66 -6.74 -10.72 -17.98
CA TYR A 66 -5.99 -9.76 -18.81
C TYR A 66 -5.60 -10.40 -20.15
N LYS A 67 -5.80 -9.65 -21.24
CA LYS A 67 -5.43 -10.10 -22.60
C LYS A 67 -3.92 -10.07 -22.83
N ASP A 68 -3.23 -9.14 -22.18
CA ASP A 68 -1.82 -8.86 -22.35
C ASP A 68 -1.26 -8.08 -21.14
N VAL A 69 0.08 -7.99 -21.08
CA VAL A 69 0.81 -7.30 -20.01
C VAL A 69 0.58 -5.78 -20.04
N GLU A 70 0.35 -5.19 -21.21
CA GLU A 70 0.17 -3.74 -21.34
C GLU A 70 -1.13 -3.29 -20.67
N THR A 71 -2.22 -4.00 -20.93
CA THR A 71 -3.54 -3.79 -20.32
C THR A 71 -3.47 -3.94 -18.80
N PHE A 72 -2.76 -4.96 -18.30
CA PHE A 72 -2.53 -5.12 -16.87
C PHE A 72 -1.77 -3.95 -16.27
N LYS A 73 -0.65 -3.56 -16.90
CA LYS A 73 0.19 -2.45 -16.43
C LYS A 73 -0.55 -1.12 -16.47
N ALA A 74 -1.47 -0.90 -17.42
CA ALA A 74 -2.31 0.28 -17.43
C ALA A 74 -3.19 0.38 -16.18
N VAL A 75 -3.83 -0.73 -15.77
CA VAL A 75 -4.62 -0.79 -14.53
C VAL A 75 -3.71 -0.57 -13.30
N GLN A 76 -2.58 -1.27 -13.22
CA GLN A 76 -1.67 -1.14 -12.08
C GLN A 76 -0.97 0.22 -12.02
N LYS A 77 -0.79 0.92 -13.14
CA LYS A 77 -0.25 2.27 -13.17
C LYS A 77 -1.16 3.25 -12.42
N THR A 78 -2.47 3.17 -12.61
CA THR A 78 -3.44 3.99 -11.87
C THR A 78 -3.36 3.74 -10.37
N TRP A 79 -3.32 2.47 -9.95
CA TRP A 79 -3.12 2.09 -8.56
C TRP A 79 -1.79 2.57 -7.98
N ASN A 80 -0.71 2.45 -8.75
CA ASN A 80 0.62 2.91 -8.35
C ASN A 80 0.67 4.42 -8.13
N ILE A 81 0.06 5.20 -9.02
CA ILE A 81 -0.02 6.66 -8.88
C ILE A 81 -0.83 7.04 -7.64
N ALA A 82 -2.01 6.45 -7.44
CA ALA A 82 -2.81 6.69 -6.25
C ALA A 82 -2.02 6.33 -4.97
N GLY A 83 -1.37 5.17 -4.97
CA GLY A 83 -0.57 4.69 -3.85
C GLY A 83 0.59 5.60 -3.51
N ILE A 84 1.40 6.02 -4.49
CA ILE A 84 2.57 6.87 -4.21
C ILE A 84 2.15 8.26 -3.74
N VAL A 85 1.07 8.83 -4.30
CA VAL A 85 0.51 10.10 -3.84
C VAL A 85 0.02 9.98 -2.40
N SER A 86 -0.75 8.93 -2.08
CA SER A 86 -1.20 8.69 -0.71
C SER A 86 -0.03 8.47 0.26
N PHE A 87 1.01 7.74 -0.14
CA PHE A 87 2.18 7.53 0.71
C PHE A 87 2.88 8.85 1.07
N ILE A 88 3.11 9.71 0.08
CA ILE A 88 3.72 11.03 0.30
C ILE A 88 2.85 11.90 1.20
N LEU A 89 1.53 11.94 0.94
CA LEU A 89 0.59 12.70 1.76
C LEU A 89 0.52 12.18 3.21
N SER A 90 0.59 10.86 3.41
CA SER A 90 0.64 10.27 4.75
C SER A 90 1.90 10.68 5.50
N ILE A 91 3.08 10.64 4.87
CA ILE A 91 4.33 11.10 5.50
C ILE A 91 4.24 12.58 5.83
N ALA A 92 3.82 13.42 4.88
CA ALA A 92 3.68 14.86 5.10
C ALA A 92 2.70 15.16 6.25
N GLY A 93 1.56 14.46 6.31
CA GLY A 93 0.59 14.58 7.38
C GLY A 93 1.13 14.18 8.74
N ILE A 94 1.90 13.09 8.83
CA ILE A 94 2.55 12.65 10.07
C ILE A 94 3.54 13.71 10.56
N LEU A 95 4.41 14.21 9.67
CA LEU A 95 5.39 15.25 10.02
C LEU A 95 4.70 16.53 10.49
N LEU A 96 3.66 16.97 9.78
CA LEU A 96 2.88 18.15 10.12
C LEU A 96 2.18 17.98 11.47
N TYR A 97 1.61 16.81 11.73
CA TYR A 97 0.99 16.48 13.01
C TYR A 97 1.98 16.60 14.17
N PHE A 98 3.17 15.97 14.06
CA PHE A 98 4.18 16.07 15.11
C PHE A 98 4.72 17.49 15.29
N PHE A 99 4.88 18.24 14.20
CA PHE A 99 5.25 19.65 14.26
C PHE A 99 4.25 20.47 15.07
N PHE A 100 2.95 20.34 14.79
CA PHE A 100 1.91 21.05 15.53
C PHE A 100 1.86 20.64 17.01
N ILE A 101 1.97 19.34 17.31
CA ILE A 101 2.03 18.86 18.69
C ILE A 101 3.22 19.47 19.44
N ALA A 102 4.40 19.49 18.83
CA ALA A 102 5.59 20.09 19.42
C ALA A 102 5.42 21.61 19.64
N ALA A 103 4.83 22.32 18.68
CA ALA A 103 4.56 23.75 18.78
C ALA A 103 3.58 24.08 19.93
N ILE A 104 2.53 23.27 20.09
CA ILE A 104 1.56 23.43 21.20
C ILE A 104 2.25 23.20 22.54
N ILE A 105 3.03 22.12 22.69
CA ILE A 105 3.76 21.81 23.91
C ILE A 105 4.73 22.95 24.27
N ALA A 106 5.48 23.46 23.29
CA ALA A 106 6.40 24.58 23.49
C ALA A 106 5.65 25.87 23.92
N GLY A 107 4.50 26.14 23.32
CA GLY A 107 3.64 27.26 23.70
C GLY A 107 3.15 27.18 25.14
N LEU A 108 2.65 26.02 25.56
CA LEU A 108 2.19 25.76 26.92
C LEU A 108 3.33 25.82 27.95
N ALA A 109 4.53 25.32 27.59
CA ALA A 109 5.70 25.42 28.44
C ALA A 109 6.07 26.89 28.70
N ASN A 110 6.15 27.72 27.65
CA ASN A 110 6.49 29.14 27.80
C ASN A 110 5.48 29.93 28.64
N SER A 111 4.17 29.63 28.53
CA SER A 111 3.16 30.28 29.37
C SER A 111 3.30 29.89 30.85
N SER A 112 3.73 28.66 31.15
CA SER A 112 3.94 28.21 32.54
C SER A 112 5.13 28.88 33.25
N TYR A 113 6.15 29.33 32.52
CA TYR A 113 7.30 30.07 33.07
C TYR A 113 7.08 31.58 33.20
N SER A 114 5.97 32.10 32.68
CA SER A 114 5.68 33.54 32.67
C SER A 114 4.82 34.00 33.87
N TYR A 115 4.65 33.14 34.89
CA TYR A 115 3.95 33.41 36.15
C TYR A 115 4.92 33.49 37.33
#